data_AF-A0A1A8Q1K6-F1
#
_entry.id   AF-A0A1A8Q1K6-F1
#
_cell.length_a   1.000
_cell.length_b   1.000
_cell.length_c   1.000
_cell.angle_alpha   90.00
_cell.angle_beta   90.00
_cell.angle_gamma   90.00
#
_symmetry.space_group_name_H-M   'P 1'
#
loop_
_entity.id
_entity.type
_entity.pdbx_description
1 polymer ?
#
loop_
_entity_poly.entity_id
_entity_poly.type
_entity_poly.pdbx_seq_one_letter_code
_entity_poly.pdbx_strand_id
1 'polypeptide(L)' 'ERQHSCTKCNFMTEVEEDLFRHYRRVHACCRCRRCDFTAPDSSALLDHFNSAHCHESSPSFGSLPTSLTPSLT' A
#
# COMPACT_ATOMS: atom_id res chain seq x y z
N GLU A 1 -25.98 20.61 -4.04
CA GLU A 1 -24.52 20.77 -3.98
C GLU A 1 -23.89 19.72 -3.06
N ARG A 2 -23.31 18.65 -3.59
CA ARG A 2 -22.55 17.66 -2.80
C ARG A 2 -21.08 17.82 -3.17
N GLN A 3 -20.35 18.58 -2.36
CA GLN A 3 -18.91 18.76 -2.53
C GLN A 3 -18.16 17.49 -2.11
N HIS A 4 -17.16 17.12 -2.89
CA HIS A 4 -16.30 15.97 -2.67
C HIS A 4 -14.99 16.45 -2.03
N SER A 5 -14.75 16.03 -0.79
CA SER A 5 -13.56 16.38 0.00
C SER A 5 -12.52 15.26 -0.02
N CYS A 6 -11.26 15.61 -0.15
CA CYS A 6 -10.15 14.67 0.02
C CYS A 6 -10.07 14.21 1.47
N THR A 7 -9.88 12.90 1.67
CA THR A 7 -9.73 12.31 3.01
C THR A 7 -8.31 12.42 3.57
N LYS A 8 -7.38 12.93 2.77
CA LYS A 8 -5.95 13.04 3.10
C LYS A 8 -5.47 14.48 3.29
N CYS A 9 -6.21 15.47 2.80
CA CYS A 9 -5.89 16.89 2.94
C CYS A 9 -7.16 17.74 2.85
N ASN A 10 -7.03 19.05 3.02
CA ASN A 10 -8.15 20.00 2.99
C ASN A 10 -8.62 20.37 1.57
N PHE A 11 -8.26 19.60 0.54
CA PHE A 11 -8.73 19.83 -0.83
C PHE A 11 -10.20 19.43 -0.97
N MET A 12 -11.02 20.30 -1.55
CA MET A 12 -12.43 20.08 -1.81
C MET A 12 -12.77 20.55 -3.22
N THR A 13 -13.62 19.81 -3.91
CA THR A 13 -14.09 20.14 -5.26
C THR A 13 -15.55 19.72 -5.41
N GLU A 14 -16.26 20.35 -6.34
CA GLU A 14 -17.63 19.99 -6.70
C GLU A 14 -17.69 18.82 -7.68
N VAL A 15 -16.54 18.44 -8.25
CA VAL A 15 -16.43 17.39 -9.27
C VAL A 15 -15.64 16.20 -8.72
N GLU A 16 -16.28 15.03 -8.66
CA GLU A 16 -15.66 13.79 -8.18
C GLU A 16 -14.41 13.40 -9.01
N GLU A 17 -14.44 13.61 -10.33
CA GLU A 17 -13.29 13.35 -11.21
C GLU A 17 -12.06 14.21 -10.84
N ASP A 18 -12.28 15.49 -10.49
CA ASP A 18 -11.20 16.36 -10.02
C ASP A 18 -10.63 15.87 -8.70
N LEU A 19 -11.48 15.37 -7.81
CA LEU A 19 -11.02 14.79 -6.54
C LEU A 19 -10.18 13.54 -6.81
N PHE A 20 -10.61 12.68 -7.73
CA PHE A 20 -9.88 11.47 -8.09
C PHE A 20 -8.53 11.80 -8.74
N ARG A 21 -8.49 12.78 -9.65
CA ARG A 21 -7.25 13.26 -10.27
C ARG A 21 -6.30 13.88 -9.26
N HIS A 22 -6.84 14.68 -8.33
CA HIS A 22 -6.08 15.22 -7.20
C HIS A 22 -5.49 14.08 -6.36
N TYR A 23 -6.31 13.12 -5.95
CA TYR A 23 -5.84 11.99 -5.16
C TYR A 23 -4.74 11.23 -5.89
N ARG A 24 -4.88 11.01 -7.21
CA ARG A 24 -3.83 10.35 -7.99
C ARG A 24 -2.53 11.15 -8.10
N ARG A 25 -2.59 12.47 -8.24
CA ARG A 25 -1.37 13.29 -8.40
C ARG A 25 -0.68 13.60 -7.08
N VAL A 26 -1.46 13.84 -6.04
CA VAL A 26 -0.97 14.33 -4.74
C VAL A 26 -0.80 13.19 -3.75
N HIS A 27 -1.65 12.16 -3.84
CA HIS A 27 -1.76 11.10 -2.84
C HIS A 27 -1.57 9.68 -3.37
N ALA A 28 -1.47 9.41 -4.69
CA ALA A 28 -1.08 8.10 -5.19
C ALA A 28 0.43 7.86 -5.05
N CYS A 29 1.02 8.39 -3.98
CA CYS A 29 2.30 7.92 -3.52
C CYS A 29 2.09 6.58 -2.81
N CYS A 30 2.90 5.59 -3.18
CA CYS A 30 2.93 4.31 -2.51
C CYS A 30 3.67 4.50 -1.18
N ARG A 31 2.97 4.37 -0.05
CA ARG A 31 3.58 4.46 1.29
C ARG A 31 4.18 3.12 1.70
N CYS A 32 5.38 3.17 2.28
CA CYS A 32 6.01 2.00 2.86
C CYS A 32 5.23 1.53 4.09
N ARG A 33 5.11 0.20 4.26
CA ARG A 33 4.44 -0.39 5.44
C ARG A 33 5.34 -0.44 6.67
N ARG A 34 6.66 -0.25 6.50
CA ARG A 34 7.66 -0.40 7.56
C ARG A 34 8.22 0.94 8.05
N CYS A 35 7.96 2.04 7.34
CA CYS A 35 8.36 3.39 7.72
C CYS A 35 7.45 4.44 7.05
N ASP A 36 7.67 5.72 7.38
CA ASP A 36 6.90 6.85 6.84
C ASP A 36 7.33 7.30 5.43
N PHE A 37 8.17 6.51 4.74
CA PHE A 37 8.58 6.80 3.38
C PHE A 37 7.40 6.67 2.41
N THR A 38 7.26 7.65 1.52
CA THR A 38 6.27 7.67 0.44
C THR A 38 6.98 7.82 -0.90
N ALA A 39 6.74 6.90 -1.81
CA ALA A 39 7.32 6.90 -3.15
C ALA A 39 6.30 7.36 -4.19
N PRO A 40 6.72 8.01 -5.30
CA PRO A 40 5.80 8.41 -6.37
C PRO A 40 5.14 7.23 -7.08
N ASP A 41 5.81 6.07 -7.13
CA ASP A 41 5.36 4.86 -7.81
C ASP A 41 5.74 3.60 -7.04
N SER A 42 5.12 2.47 -7.41
CA SER A 42 5.39 1.17 -6.79
C SER A 42 6.84 0.70 -6.97
N SER A 43 7.49 1.03 -8.10
CA SER A 43 8.88 0.67 -8.37
C SER A 43 9.85 1.36 -7.41
N ALA A 44 9.69 2.68 -7.23
CA ALA A 44 10.50 3.44 -6.28
C ALA A 44 10.23 3.01 -4.83
N LEU A 45 9.00 2.60 -4.50
CA LEU A 45 8.71 2.02 -3.19
C LEU A 45 9.41 0.67 -2.99
N LEU A 46 9.41 -0.17 -4.02
CA LEU A 46 10.02 -1.50 -3.97
C LEU A 46 11.55 -1.41 -3.83
N ASP A 47 12.18 -0.49 -4.56
CA ASP A 47 13.61 -0.20 -4.44
C ASP A 47 13.97 0.31 -3.03
N HIS A 48 13.19 1.26 -2.50
CA HIS A 48 13.30 1.69 -1.10
C HIS A 48 13.16 0.52 -0.14
N PHE A 49 12.18 -0.35 -0.35
CA PHE A 49 11.94 -1.48 0.53
C PHE A 49 13.10 -2.49 0.49
N ASN A 50 13.67 -2.74 -0.70
CA ASN A 50 14.82 -3.63 -0.89
C ASN A 50 16.14 -3.03 -0.36
N SER A 51 16.28 -1.72 -0.28
CA SER A 51 17.49 -1.09 0.27
C SER A 51 17.38 -0.82 1.76
N ALA A 52 16.24 -0.29 2.22
CA ALA A 52 16.02 0.15 3.60
C ALA A 52 15.44 -0.93 4.52
N HIS A 53 14.76 -1.95 3.97
CA HIS A 53 14.05 -2.98 4.74
C HIS A 53 14.40 -4.42 4.34
N CYS A 54 15.45 -4.65 3.54
CA CYS A 54 15.90 -5.99 3.16
C CYS A 54 16.70 -6.72 4.25
N HIS A 55 16.63 -6.24 5.50
CA HIS A 55 16.85 -7.08 6.67
C HIS A 55 15.45 -7.50 7.17
N GLU A 56 15.06 -8.74 6.89
CA GLU A 56 13.77 -9.35 7.26
C GLU A 56 12.53 -8.96 6.43
N SER A 57 12.56 -9.36 5.15
CA SER A 57 11.34 -9.70 4.42
C SER A 57 11.12 -11.21 4.41
N SER A 58 11.02 -11.81 5.60
CA SER A 58 10.16 -12.98 5.77
C SER A 58 8.77 -12.43 6.11
N PRO A 59 7.82 -12.35 5.15
CA PRO A 59 6.45 -12.48 5.57
C PRO A 59 6.38 -13.90 6.13
N SER A 60 6.36 -14.04 7.45
CA SER A 60 5.99 -15.30 8.10
C SER A 60 4.55 -15.62 7.72
N PHE A 61 4.35 -16.12 6.50
CA PHE A 61 3.35 -17.11 6.14
C PHE A 61 3.91 -18.48 6.55
N GLY A 62 4.24 -18.61 7.83
CA GLY A 62 4.37 -19.86 8.55
C GLY A 62 3.70 -19.54 9.88
N SER A 63 2.54 -20.09 10.21
CA SER A 63 2.31 -21.53 10.22
C SER A 63 0.84 -21.83 9.94
N LEU A 64 0.54 -22.33 8.74
CA LEU A 64 -0.52 -23.33 8.63
C LEU A 64 0.10 -24.63 9.13
N PRO A 65 -0.38 -25.28 10.20
CA PRO A 65 -0.04 -26.66 10.45
C PRO A 65 -0.82 -27.52 9.44
N THR A 66 -0.31 -27.64 8.23
CA THR A 66 -0.72 -28.71 7.31
C THR A 66 -0.04 -30.00 7.77
N SER A 67 -0.43 -30.51 8.95
CA SER A 67 -0.17 -31.92 9.31
C SER A 67 -1.28 -32.73 8.65
N LEU A 68 -1.06 -33.13 7.40
CA LEU A 68 -0.62 -34.48 7.05
C LEU A 68 -1.72 -35.50 7.34
N THR A 69 -2.55 -35.74 6.33
CA THR A 69 -3.14 -37.05 6.11
C THR A 69 -2.02 -38.08 5.94
N PRO A 70 -2.00 -39.20 6.68
CA PRO A 70 -1.44 -40.44 6.17
C PRO A 70 -2.55 -41.26 5.49
N SER A 71 -2.37 -41.52 4.20
CA SER A 71 -3.10 -42.55 3.47
C SER A 71 -2.55 -43.94 3.80
N LEU A 72 -3.46 -44.93 3.81
CA LEU A 72 -3.24 -46.38 3.61
C LEU A 72 -2.62 -47.21 4.74
N THR A 73 -3.46 -47.97 5.44
CA THR A 73 -3.50 -49.46 5.38
C THR A 73 -4.92 -49.92 5.65
#